data_AF-A0A7W8DSY8-F1
#
_entry.id   AF-A0A7W8DSY8-F1
#
_cell.length_a   1.000
_cell.length_b   1.000
_cell.length_c   1.000
_cell.angle_alpha   90.00
_cell.angle_beta   90.00
_cell.angle_gamma   90.00
#
_symmetry.space_group_name_H-M   'P 1'
#
loop_
_entity.id
_entity.type
_entity.pdbx_description
1 polymer ?
#
loop_
_entity_poly.entity_id
_entity_poly.type
_entity_poly.pdbx_seq_one_letter_code
_entity_poly.pdbx_strand_id
1 'polypeptide(L)'
;MRSLMPGYEGADDLAQETLLKLWEKRSQFVAGTYFKAWAFQIAKFLVMNQRRKLARSPVVLLDDEMLELIDRRWMETETVRMEGHHSALNQCLELLKPEDRHLLHARYATDTSLETYAEQVGTRPGTLKARLFRLRDALRDCIDSRLGNS
;
A
#
# COMPACT_ATOMS: atom_id res chain seq x y z
N MET A 1 8.16 -8.27 9.51
CA MET A 1 9.20 -9.31 9.73
C MET A 1 8.81 -10.39 10.71
N ARG A 2 8.41 -10.07 11.94
CA ARG A 2 8.05 -11.08 12.96
C ARG A 2 6.94 -12.06 12.53
N SER A 3 5.94 -11.59 11.78
CA SER A 3 4.92 -12.48 11.18
C SER A 3 5.47 -13.38 10.05
N LEU A 4 6.51 -12.92 9.33
CA LEU A 4 7.16 -13.69 8.27
C LEU A 4 8.22 -14.65 8.80
N MET A 5 8.74 -14.45 10.01
CA MET A 5 9.64 -15.39 10.70
C MET A 5 9.30 -15.46 12.19
N PRO A 6 8.22 -16.19 12.55
CA PRO A 6 7.80 -16.31 13.94
C PRO A 6 8.89 -16.95 14.79
N GLY A 7 9.17 -16.36 15.96
CA GLY A 7 10.15 -16.88 16.91
C GLY A 7 11.62 -16.67 16.52
N TYR A 8 11.93 -16.03 15.39
CA TYR A 8 13.31 -15.69 15.04
C TYR A 8 13.75 -14.40 15.74
N GLU A 9 14.82 -14.48 16.55
CA GLU A 9 15.33 -13.34 17.33
C GLU A 9 15.88 -12.21 16.45
N GLY A 10 16.51 -12.52 15.31
CA GLY A 10 17.04 -11.53 14.36
C GLY A 10 15.99 -10.88 13.45
N ALA A 11 14.70 -10.97 13.78
CA ALA A 11 13.62 -10.43 12.93
C ALA A 11 13.68 -8.90 12.81
N ASP A 12 14.20 -8.23 13.83
CA ASP A 12 14.35 -6.77 13.86
C ASP A 12 15.57 -6.34 13.02
N ASP A 13 16.68 -7.09 13.06
CA ASP A 13 17.85 -6.86 12.19
C ASP A 13 17.47 -7.01 10.71
N LEU A 14 16.69 -8.03 10.38
CA LEU A 14 16.20 -8.23 9.02
C LEU A 14 15.26 -7.11 8.56
N ALA A 15 14.51 -6.51 9.49
CA ALA A 15 13.69 -5.34 9.20
C ALA A 15 14.56 -4.11 8.90
N GLN A 16 15.66 -3.91 9.63
CA GLN A 16 16.63 -2.84 9.34
C GLN A 16 17.30 -3.05 7.98
N GLU A 17 17.74 -4.26 7.67
CA GLU A 17 18.33 -4.60 6.36
C GLU A 17 17.36 -4.32 5.21
N THR A 18 16.07 -4.60 5.42
CA THR A 18 15.02 -4.27 4.45
C THR A 18 14.91 -2.78 4.22
N LEU A 19 14.91 -1.97 5.28
CA LEU A 19 14.83 -0.52 5.16
C LEU A 19 16.04 0.06 4.42
N LEU A 20 17.25 -0.46 4.69
CA LEU A 20 18.46 -0.08 3.97
C LEU A 20 18.37 -0.41 2.48
N LYS A 21 17.90 -1.61 2.13
CA LYS A 21 17.71 -2.04 0.74
C LYS A 21 16.64 -1.23 0.01
N LEU A 22 15.57 -0.84 0.71
CA LEU A 22 14.56 0.06 0.18
C LEU A 22 15.14 1.43 -0.13
N TRP A 23 15.95 1.96 0.79
CA TRP A 23 16.60 3.25 0.59
C TRP A 23 17.57 3.22 -0.60
N GLU A 24 18.36 2.16 -0.73
CA GLU A 24 19.27 1.93 -1.85
C GLU A 24 18.52 1.88 -3.20
N LYS A 25 17.40 1.16 -3.24
CA LYS A 25 16.60 0.95 -4.46
C LYS A 25 15.54 2.02 -4.70
N ARG A 26 15.48 3.09 -3.90
CA ARG A 26 14.40 4.10 -3.96
C ARG A 26 14.23 4.74 -5.35
N SER A 27 15.29 4.83 -6.15
CA SER A 27 15.24 5.35 -7.52
C SER A 27 14.57 4.39 -8.52
N GLN A 28 14.43 3.12 -8.18
CA GLN A 28 13.75 2.10 -8.98
C GLN A 28 12.23 2.07 -8.71
N PHE A 29 11.78 2.78 -7.68
CA PHE A 29 10.36 2.89 -7.37
C PHE A 29 9.68 3.90 -8.32
N VAL A 30 8.60 3.46 -8.97
CA VAL A 30 7.80 4.29 -9.86
C VAL A 30 6.71 4.99 -9.05
N ALA A 31 6.80 6.32 -8.94
CA ALA A 31 5.77 7.12 -8.27
C ALA A 31 4.39 6.90 -8.93
N GLY A 32 3.35 6.74 -8.11
CA GLY A 32 2.02 6.32 -8.56
C GLY A 32 1.78 4.81 -8.50
N THR A 33 2.82 4.00 -8.29
CA THR A 33 2.68 2.57 -7.97
C THR A 33 2.68 2.32 -6.46
N TYR A 34 2.45 1.08 -6.03
CA TYR A 34 2.24 0.74 -4.62
C TYR A 34 3.54 0.53 -3.84
N PHE A 35 3.99 1.58 -3.15
CA PHE A 35 5.20 1.54 -2.32
C PHE A 35 5.21 0.38 -1.32
N LYS A 36 4.06 0.10 -0.67
CA LYS A 36 3.95 -0.99 0.29
C LYS A 36 4.21 -2.35 -0.37
N ALA A 37 3.62 -2.62 -1.53
CA ALA A 37 3.82 -3.88 -2.25
C ALA A 37 5.29 -4.09 -2.62
N TRP A 38 5.89 -3.05 -3.22
CA TRP A 38 7.32 -3.02 -3.55
C TRP A 38 8.21 -3.22 -2.32
N ALA A 39 7.87 -2.61 -1.18
CA ALA A 39 8.58 -2.78 0.07
C ALA A 39 8.47 -4.19 0.66
N PHE A 40 7.28 -4.79 0.60
CA PHE A 40 7.05 -6.15 1.04
C PHE A 40 7.81 -7.18 0.20
N GLN A 41 8.07 -6.89 -1.06
CA GLN A 41 8.85 -7.74 -1.94
C GLN A 41 10.31 -7.84 -1.50
N ILE A 42 10.94 -6.69 -1.26
CA ILE A 42 12.31 -6.62 -0.73
C ILE A 42 12.39 -7.32 0.64
N ALA A 43 11.38 -7.11 1.49
CA ALA A 43 11.29 -7.78 2.79
C ALA A 43 11.23 -9.32 2.67
N LYS A 44 10.39 -9.83 1.76
CA LYS A 44 10.18 -11.26 1.57
C LYS A 44 11.42 -11.94 0.99
N PHE A 45 12.13 -11.27 0.09
CA PHE A 45 13.40 -11.74 -0.44
C PHE A 45 14.42 -11.99 0.68
N LEU A 46 14.61 -10.99 1.55
CA LEU A 46 15.54 -11.09 2.67
C LEU A 46 15.15 -12.20 3.65
N VAL A 47 13.85 -12.37 3.93
CA VAL A 47 13.33 -13.49 4.74
C VAL A 47 13.65 -14.86 4.12
N MET A 48 13.44 -15.04 2.82
CA MET A 48 13.72 -16.32 2.15
C MET A 48 15.21 -16.64 2.16
N ASN A 49 16.06 -15.64 1.91
CA ASN A 49 17.51 -15.81 1.98
C ASN A 49 17.94 -16.24 3.41
N GLN A 50 17.40 -15.57 4.42
CA GLN A 50 17.71 -15.87 5.82
C GLN A 50 17.27 -17.28 6.25
N ARG A 51 16.05 -17.70 5.87
CA ARG A 51 15.56 -19.06 6.16
C ARG A 51 16.46 -20.16 5.57
N ARG A 52 17.02 -19.93 4.38
CA ARG A 52 17.93 -20.90 3.74
C ARG A 52 19.30 -20.96 4.41
N LYS A 53 19.86 -19.81 4.81
CA LYS A 53 21.09 -19.76 5.61
C LYS A 53 20.94 -20.56 6.90
N LEU A 54 19.81 -20.39 7.60
CA LEU A 54 19.51 -21.11 8.84
C LEU A 54 19.35 -22.63 8.63
N ALA A 55 18.85 -23.06 7.46
CA ALA A 55 18.67 -24.46 7.13
C ALA A 55 19.96 -25.21 6.75
N ARG A 56 21.13 -24.55 6.71
CA ARG A 56 22.43 -25.11 6.28
C ARG A 56 22.38 -25.89 4.95
N SER A 57 21.39 -25.57 4.11
CA SER A 57 21.26 -26.15 2.77
C SER A 57 22.36 -25.57 1.88
N PRO A 58 22.91 -26.30 0.89
CA PRO A 58 23.79 -25.70 -0.09
C PRO A 58 23.08 -24.47 -0.65
N VAL A 59 23.75 -23.32 -0.58
CA VAL A 59 23.24 -22.06 -1.12
C VAL A 59 23.15 -22.26 -2.62
N VAL A 60 22.03 -22.78 -3.11
CA VAL A 60 21.59 -22.51 -4.47
C VAL A 60 21.33 -21.01 -4.44
N LEU A 61 22.31 -20.25 -4.89
CA LEU A 61 22.09 -18.89 -5.38
C LEU A 61 20.92 -19.06 -6.33
N LEU A 62 19.73 -18.64 -5.91
CA LEU A 62 18.68 -18.40 -6.86
C LEU A 62 19.23 -17.26 -7.70
N ASP A 63 19.73 -17.65 -8.86
CA ASP A 63 19.99 -16.81 -10.00
C ASP A 63 18.95 -15.67 -10.03
N ASP A 64 19.42 -14.46 -10.31
CA ASP A 64 18.58 -13.29 -10.54
C ASP A 64 17.40 -13.62 -11.49
N GLU A 65 17.51 -14.59 -12.40
CA GLU A 65 16.41 -15.11 -13.24
C GLU A 65 15.25 -15.74 -12.45
N MET A 66 15.52 -16.54 -11.41
CA MET A 66 14.47 -17.10 -10.56
C MET A 66 13.84 -16.04 -9.64
N LEU A 67 14.59 -14.98 -9.34
CA LEU A 67 14.06 -13.80 -8.66
C LEU A 67 13.09 -13.04 -9.58
N GLU A 68 13.44 -12.82 -10.85
CA GLU A 68 12.55 -12.20 -11.85
C GLU A 68 11.27 -12.99 -12.13
N LEU A 69 11.32 -14.33 -12.05
CA LEU A 69 10.16 -15.17 -12.31
C LEU A 69 9.16 -15.17 -11.13
N ILE A 70 9.67 -15.18 -9.89
CA ILE A 70 8.85 -15.03 -8.68
C ILE A 70 8.33 -13.59 -8.57
N ASP A 71 9.14 -12.60 -8.95
CA ASP A 71 8.78 -11.18 -9.04
C ASP A 71 7.59 -10.98 -9.99
N ARG A 72 7.69 -11.45 -11.25
CA ARG A 72 6.60 -11.38 -12.23
C ARG A 72 5.30 -11.99 -11.72
N ARG A 73 5.35 -13.20 -11.15
CA ARG A 73 4.14 -13.92 -10.74
C ARG A 73 3.44 -13.31 -9.52
N TRP A 74 4.18 -12.68 -8.60
CA TRP A 74 3.61 -11.96 -7.46
C TRP A 74 3.13 -10.56 -7.84
N MET A 75 3.85 -9.86 -8.75
CA MET A 75 3.36 -8.64 -9.36
C MET A 75 2.03 -8.88 -10.09
N GLU A 76 1.92 -9.92 -10.90
CA GLU A 76 0.69 -10.23 -11.62
C GLU A 76 -0.52 -10.53 -10.72
N THR A 77 -0.35 -10.97 -9.47
CA THR A 77 -1.49 -11.36 -8.63
C THR A 77 -1.87 -10.28 -7.62
N GLU A 78 -0.91 -9.71 -6.89
CA GLU A 78 -1.20 -8.67 -5.90
C GLU A 78 -1.21 -7.27 -6.53
N THR A 79 -0.39 -7.01 -7.55
CA THR A 79 -0.46 -5.73 -8.28
C THR A 79 -1.75 -5.64 -9.09
N VAL A 80 -2.20 -6.71 -9.76
CA VAL A 80 -3.51 -6.71 -10.46
C VAL A 80 -4.68 -6.50 -9.51
N ARG A 81 -4.68 -7.19 -8.35
CA ARG A 81 -5.71 -6.98 -7.33
C ARG A 81 -5.70 -5.54 -6.83
N MET A 82 -4.52 -4.97 -6.56
CA MET A 82 -4.38 -3.61 -6.06
C MET A 82 -4.66 -2.55 -7.14
N GLU A 83 -4.29 -2.79 -8.41
CA GLU A 83 -4.67 -1.98 -9.58
C GLU A 83 -6.18 -1.95 -9.78
N GLY A 84 -6.85 -3.11 -9.61
CA GLY A 84 -8.31 -3.19 -9.58
C GLY A 84 -8.90 -2.30 -8.48
N HIS A 85 -8.38 -2.36 -7.26
CA HIS A 85 -8.80 -1.47 -6.17
C HIS A 85 -8.52 0.02 -6.47
N HIS A 86 -7.38 0.36 -7.09
CA HIS A 86 -7.07 1.75 -7.48
C HIS A 86 -8.06 2.28 -8.52
N SER A 87 -8.27 1.48 -9.57
CA SER A 87 -9.15 1.81 -10.67
C SER A 87 -10.58 1.97 -10.18
N ALA A 88 -11.05 1.04 -9.34
CA ALA A 88 -12.35 1.14 -8.68
C ALA A 88 -12.47 2.40 -7.82
N LEU A 89 -11.45 2.72 -7.00
CA LEU A 89 -11.44 3.94 -6.19
C LEU A 89 -11.51 5.20 -7.06
N ASN A 90 -10.70 5.32 -8.11
CA ASN A 90 -10.71 6.48 -9.00
C ASN A 90 -12.07 6.66 -9.67
N GLN A 91 -12.66 5.59 -10.20
CA GLN A 91 -14.01 5.62 -10.76
C GLN A 91 -15.07 6.00 -9.72
N CYS A 92 -14.96 5.53 -8.48
CA CYS A 92 -15.87 5.89 -7.39
C CYS A 92 -15.71 7.36 -6.96
N LEU A 93 -14.49 7.91 -6.98
CA LEU A 93 -14.24 9.32 -6.70
C LEU A 93 -14.86 10.23 -7.78
N GLU A 94 -14.88 9.82 -9.04
CA GLU A 94 -15.52 10.56 -10.13
C GLU A 94 -17.04 10.71 -9.94
N LEU A 95 -17.69 9.74 -9.30
CA LEU A 95 -19.13 9.78 -8.98
C LEU A 95 -19.48 10.73 -7.83
N LEU A 96 -18.50 11.13 -7.02
CA LEU A 96 -18.74 12.05 -5.92
C LEU A 96 -19.05 13.45 -6.43
N LYS A 97 -19.84 14.21 -5.65
CA LYS A 97 -20.03 15.63 -5.94
C LYS A 97 -18.71 16.39 -5.78
N PRO A 98 -18.49 17.50 -6.52
CA PRO A 98 -17.26 18.27 -6.42
C PRO A 98 -16.88 18.67 -4.98
N GLU A 99 -17.88 19.05 -4.17
CA GLU A 99 -17.68 19.40 -2.75
C GLU A 99 -17.12 18.24 -1.91
N ASP A 100 -17.59 17.02 -2.18
CA ASP A 100 -17.17 15.82 -1.45
C ASP A 100 -15.74 15.44 -1.85
N ARG A 101 -15.39 15.58 -3.13
CA ARG A 101 -14.00 15.43 -3.60
C ARG A 101 -13.08 16.47 -2.96
N HIS A 102 -13.48 17.74 -2.90
CA HIS A 102 -12.69 18.78 -2.25
C HIS A 102 -12.47 18.51 -0.77
N LEU A 103 -13.51 18.03 -0.05
CA LEU A 103 -13.38 17.64 1.35
C LEU A 103 -12.41 16.48 1.54
N LEU A 104 -12.44 15.46 0.67
CA LEU A 104 -11.48 14.35 0.71
C LEU A 104 -10.07 14.84 0.38
N HIS A 105 -9.91 15.68 -0.63
CA HIS A 105 -8.62 16.26 -1.01
C HIS A 105 -8.02 17.08 0.13
N ALA A 106 -8.79 17.99 0.73
CA ALA A 106 -8.36 18.78 1.88
C ALA A 106 -7.99 17.92 3.09
N ARG A 107 -8.59 16.73 3.24
CA ARG A 107 -8.28 15.83 4.36
C ARG A 107 -7.06 14.95 4.11
N TYR A 108 -6.81 14.54 2.87
CA TYR A 108 -5.87 13.47 2.55
C TYR A 108 -4.71 13.88 1.64
N ALA A 109 -4.84 14.97 0.89
CA ALA A 109 -3.85 15.43 -0.07
C ALA A 109 -3.19 16.77 0.33
N THR A 110 -3.64 17.39 1.42
CA THR A 110 -3.06 18.62 1.97
C THR A 110 -2.77 18.47 3.46
N ASP A 111 -1.90 19.32 4.00
CA ASP A 111 -1.62 19.44 5.45
C ASP A 111 -2.68 20.30 6.19
N THR A 112 -3.84 20.55 5.57
CA THR A 112 -4.88 21.38 6.15
C THR A 112 -5.64 20.61 7.22
N SER A 113 -5.79 21.19 8.42
CA SER A 113 -6.64 20.60 9.45
C SER A 113 -8.12 20.64 9.03
N LEU A 114 -8.92 19.72 9.56
CA LEU A 114 -10.36 19.69 9.25
C LEU A 114 -11.08 20.93 9.81
N GLU A 115 -10.57 21.46 10.92
CA GLU A 115 -11.01 22.68 11.57
C GLU A 115 -10.78 23.89 10.68
N THR A 116 -9.56 24.06 10.16
CA THR A 116 -9.22 25.14 9.22
C THR A 116 -10.03 25.05 7.93
N TYR A 117 -10.22 23.85 7.39
CA TYR A 117 -11.05 23.68 6.20
C TYR A 117 -12.53 23.98 6.47
N ALA A 118 -13.05 23.65 7.65
CA ALA A 118 -14.41 23.99 8.06
C ALA A 118 -14.64 25.51 8.09
N GLU A 119 -13.67 26.28 8.59
CA GLU A 119 -13.69 27.73 8.57
C GLU A 119 -13.71 28.28 7.13
N GLN A 120 -12.84 27.75 6.26
CA GLN A 120 -12.75 28.16 4.85
C GLN A 120 -14.06 27.97 4.08
N VAL A 121 -14.77 26.87 4.34
CA VAL A 121 -16.03 26.53 3.66
C VAL A 121 -17.28 26.96 4.45
N GLY A 122 -17.12 27.71 5.55
CA GLY A 122 -18.22 28.27 6.33
C GLY A 122 -19.12 27.23 7.02
N THR A 123 -18.54 26.14 7.53
CA THR A 123 -19.29 25.06 8.19
C THR A 123 -18.67 24.65 9.53
N ARG A 124 -19.32 23.73 10.24
CA ARG A 124 -18.83 23.21 11.53
C ARG A 124 -17.94 21.98 11.30
N PRO A 125 -16.82 21.84 12.02
CA PRO A 125 -15.94 20.65 11.92
C PRO A 125 -16.69 19.33 12.14
N GLY A 126 -17.65 19.31 13.07
CA GLY A 126 -18.50 18.14 13.32
C GLY A 126 -19.34 17.72 12.12
N THR A 127 -19.85 18.68 11.34
CA THR A 127 -20.59 18.43 10.09
C THR A 127 -19.68 17.76 9.06
N LEU A 128 -18.46 18.26 8.89
CA LEU A 128 -17.49 17.68 7.98
C LEU A 128 -17.04 16.28 8.42
N LYS A 129 -16.88 16.05 9.74
CA LYS A 129 -16.55 14.72 10.28
C LYS A 129 -17.65 13.70 9.96
N ALA A 130 -18.92 14.06 10.16
CA ALA A 130 -20.06 13.21 9.81
C ALA A 130 -20.20 13.00 8.29
N ARG A 131 -19.84 14.02 7.49
CA ARG A 131 -19.80 13.93 6.03
C ARG A 131 -18.69 12.99 5.55
N LEU A 132 -17.47 13.13 6.09
CA LEU A 132 -16.34 12.23 5.81
C LEU A 132 -16.62 10.78 6.18
N PHE A 133 -17.30 10.54 7.31
CA PHE A 133 -17.70 9.19 7.72
C PHE A 133 -18.58 8.54 6.65
N ARG A 134 -19.67 9.22 6.26
CA ARG A 134 -20.59 8.73 5.21
C ARG A 134 -19.92 8.57 3.85
N LEU A 135 -18.99 9.46 3.50
CA LEU A 135 -18.23 9.36 2.24
C LEU A 135 -17.31 8.14 2.22
N ARG A 136 -16.69 7.78 3.34
CA ARG A 136 -15.85 6.57 3.43
C ARG A 136 -16.67 5.30 3.27
N ASP A 137 -17.85 5.26 3.87
CA ASP A 137 -18.77 4.12 3.72
C ASP A 137 -19.25 4.01 2.27
N ALA A 138 -19.71 5.13 1.67
CA ALA A 138 -20.15 5.13 0.28
C ALA A 138 -19.03 4.75 -0.71
N LEU A 139 -17.79 5.20 -0.48
CA LEU A 139 -16.65 4.81 -1.30
C LEU A 139 -16.31 3.33 -1.14
N ARG A 140 -16.39 2.80 0.09
CA ARG A 140 -16.19 1.36 0.36
C ARG A 140 -17.21 0.53 -0.39
N ASP A 141 -18.50 0.83 -0.24
CA ASP A 141 -19.58 0.11 -0.90
C ASP A 141 -19.45 0.15 -2.44
N CYS A 142 -19.06 1.32 -2.98
CA CYS A 142 -18.81 1.48 -4.41
C CYS A 142 -17.63 0.63 -4.90
N ILE A 143 -16.51 0.62 -4.16
CA ILE A 143 -15.33 -0.17 -4.50
C ILE A 143 -15.65 -1.66 -4.43
N ASP A 144 -16.29 -2.11 -3.36
CA ASP A 144 -16.65 -3.52 -3.15
C ASP A 144 -17.62 -3.99 -4.24
N SER A 145 -18.60 -3.17 -4.64
CA SER A 145 -19.49 -3.49 -5.77
C SER A 145 -18.75 -3.60 -7.10
N ARG A 146 -17.76 -2.74 -7.37
CA ARG A 146 -16.98 -2.79 -8.62
C ARG A 146 -16.05 -3.98 -8.68
N LEU A 147 -15.45 -4.36 -7.55
CA LEU A 147 -14.54 -5.50 -7.46
C LEU A 147 -15.28 -6.84 -7.40
N GLY A 148 -16.49 -6.87 -6.84
CA GLY A 148 -17.35 -8.06 -6.85
C GLY A 148 -18.07 -8.32 -8.18
N ASN A 149 -18.16 -7.31 -9.05
CA ASN A 149 -18.67 -7.42 -10.42
C ASN A 149 -17.56 -7.55 -11.48
N SER A 150 -16.29 -7.74 -11.07
CA SER A 150 -15.14 -7.96 -11.96
C SER A 150 -14.68 -9.41 -11.96
#